data_AF-A0A2V6BNY4-F1
#
_entry.id   AF-A0A2V6BNY4-F1
#
_cell.length_a   1.000
_cell.length_b   1.000
_cell.length_c   1.000
_cell.angle_alpha   90.00
_cell.angle_beta   90.00
_cell.angle_gamma   90.00
#
_symmetry.space_group_name_H-M   'P 1'
#
loop_
_entity.id
_entity.type
_entity.pdbx_description
1 polymer ?
#
loop_
_entity_poly.entity_id
_entity_poly.type
_entity_poly.pdbx_seq_one_letter_code
_entity_poly.pdbx_strand_id
1 'polypeptide(L)'
;MGDPRNVAHAKKVSQEKHHKDKHASTAGSVSSQRAKTVQTEKKAAPVAESTAAESAKPTQAVEPTQLEKSLVVLSKLKELEFHSRANIEKLAELSLTIEEELKQKPFAEAIGAVYAAQNAFQSKISKLIEDYEGECTRLSGSA
;
A
#
# COMPACT_ATOMS: atom_id res chain seq x y z
N MET A 1 -43.48 -33.80 22.16
CA MET A 1 -42.27 -34.65 22.26
C MET A 1 -41.23 -34.06 21.31
N GLY A 2 -40.25 -33.32 21.83
CA GLY A 2 -39.22 -32.65 21.01
C GLY A 2 -38.06 -33.60 20.70
N ASP A 3 -37.52 -33.50 19.49
CA ASP A 3 -36.41 -34.33 19.01
C ASP A 3 -35.11 -34.03 19.79
N PRO A 4 -34.47 -35.02 20.45
CA PRO A 4 -33.31 -34.81 21.31
C PRO A 4 -31.98 -34.68 20.56
N ARG A 5 -31.96 -34.63 19.23
CA ARG A 5 -30.71 -34.70 18.44
C ARG A 5 -30.15 -33.37 17.94
N ASN A 6 -30.72 -32.23 18.31
CA ASN A 6 -30.25 -30.95 17.76
C ASN A 6 -29.96 -29.86 18.79
N VAL A 7 -29.43 -30.23 19.96
CA VAL A 7 -28.91 -29.26 20.92
C VAL A 7 -27.50 -29.70 21.32
N ALA A 8 -26.53 -28.79 21.15
CA ALA A 8 -25.16 -28.83 21.69
C ALA A 8 -23.99 -29.21 20.77
N HIS A 9 -23.99 -28.76 19.51
CA HIS A 9 -22.73 -28.34 18.87
C HIS A 9 -22.52 -26.83 18.99
N ALA A 10 -22.60 -26.32 20.23
CA ALA A 10 -22.09 -25.01 20.59
C ALA A 10 -20.55 -25.11 20.71
N LYS A 11 -19.85 -25.25 19.58
CA LYS A 11 -18.39 -25.09 19.54
C LYS A 11 -18.05 -23.61 19.73
N LYS A 12 -17.99 -23.15 20.98
CA LYS A 12 -17.23 -21.94 21.34
C LYS A 12 -15.80 -22.35 21.66
N VAL A 13 -14.90 -22.16 20.70
CA VAL A 13 -13.47 -21.98 21.00
C VAL A 13 -13.19 -20.50 20.88
N SER A 14 -13.11 -19.83 22.03
CA SER A 14 -12.54 -18.49 22.14
C SER A 14 -11.42 -18.59 23.15
N GLN A 15 -10.19 -18.67 22.67
CA GLN A 15 -9.01 -18.38 23.48
C GLN A 15 -8.66 -16.92 23.26
N GLU A 16 -9.22 -16.06 24.11
CA GLU A 16 -8.81 -14.67 24.21
C GLU A 16 -7.62 -14.59 25.17
N LYS A 17 -6.40 -14.50 24.60
CA LYS A 17 -5.19 -14.18 25.36
C LYS A 17 -5.14 -12.67 25.58
N HIS A 18 -5.51 -12.23 26.78
CA HIS A 18 -5.21 -10.87 27.26
C HIS A 18 -3.76 -10.80 27.72
N HIS A 19 -2.94 -10.05 27.00
CA HIS A 19 -1.67 -9.57 27.50
C HIS A 19 -1.76 -8.07 27.77
N LYS A 20 -1.37 -7.75 29.01
CA LYS A 20 -0.57 -6.60 29.44
C LYS A 20 -1.29 -5.33 29.87
N ASP A 21 -1.43 -5.28 31.20
CA ASP A 21 -0.96 -4.24 32.11
C ASP A 21 -1.42 -2.79 31.92
N LYS A 22 -2.12 -2.36 32.97
CA LYS A 22 -2.23 -0.99 33.51
C LYS A 22 -0.92 -0.21 33.34
N HIS A 23 -1.01 1.02 32.83
CA HIS A 23 -0.58 2.19 33.61
C HIS A 23 -1.27 3.45 33.11
N ALA A 24 -1.74 4.23 34.08
CA ALA A 24 -2.44 5.49 33.94
C ALA A 24 -1.49 6.68 33.70
N SER A 25 -2.12 7.85 33.47
CA SER A 25 -1.61 9.24 33.54
C SER A 25 -0.73 9.69 32.36
N THR A 26 -0.85 10.90 31.78
CA THR A 26 -1.43 12.17 32.26
C THR A 26 -1.67 13.10 31.06
N ALA A 27 -2.67 13.97 31.20
CA ALA A 27 -2.93 15.13 30.35
C ALA A 27 -1.87 16.24 30.53
N GLY A 28 -1.75 17.13 29.54
CA GLY A 28 -1.04 18.42 29.58
C GLY A 28 -0.06 18.59 28.41
N SER A 29 -0.44 19.23 27.30
CA SER A 29 -0.19 20.66 27.02
C SER A 29 1.20 21.16 27.43
N VAL A 30 2.07 21.60 26.51
CA VAL A 30 2.51 23.01 26.32
C VAL A 30 3.34 23.12 25.02
N SER A 31 3.08 24.22 24.32
CA SER A 31 3.67 24.76 23.10
C SER A 31 5.11 25.30 23.27
N SER A 32 5.75 25.51 22.12
CA SER A 32 6.65 26.64 21.81
C SER A 32 8.17 26.55 22.00
N GLN A 33 8.81 26.73 20.84
CA GLN A 33 9.91 27.66 20.52
C GLN A 33 11.30 27.39 21.14
N ARG A 34 12.33 27.37 20.27
CA ARG A 34 13.19 28.55 20.02
C ARG A 34 14.29 28.25 19.00
N ALA A 35 14.23 28.95 17.88
CA ALA A 35 15.34 29.18 16.96
C ALA A 35 16.35 30.18 17.56
N LYS A 36 17.64 30.04 17.22
CA LYS A 36 18.66 31.10 17.05
C LYS A 36 20.01 30.46 16.63
N THR A 37 20.38 30.56 15.35
CA THR A 37 21.48 31.39 14.79
C THR A 37 22.85 31.20 15.42
N VAL A 38 23.83 30.75 14.63
CA VAL A 38 25.12 31.43 14.43
C VAL A 38 25.62 31.15 13.00
N GLN A 39 25.74 32.22 12.19
CA GLN A 39 26.60 32.30 11.00
C GLN A 39 28.04 32.58 11.45
N THR A 40 29.05 32.05 10.77
CA THR A 40 30.33 32.76 10.59
C THR A 40 30.98 32.33 9.28
N GLU A 41 31.11 33.29 8.36
CA GLU A 41 31.91 33.22 7.14
C GLU A 41 33.40 33.41 7.47
N LYS A 42 34.31 32.73 6.76
CA LYS A 42 35.36 33.33 5.90
C LYS A 42 36.48 32.35 5.50
N LYS A 43 36.60 32.20 4.18
CA LYS A 43 37.75 32.59 3.33
C LYS A 43 38.99 31.66 3.21
N ALA A 44 39.33 31.50 1.92
CA ALA A 44 40.63 31.26 1.26
C ALA A 44 41.04 29.82 0.94
N ALA A 45 41.08 29.56 -0.37
CA ALA A 45 41.85 28.50 -1.03
C ALA A 45 43.37 28.73 -0.91
N PRO A 46 44.19 27.70 -1.19
CA PRO A 46 45.01 27.80 -2.39
C PRO A 46 45.08 26.51 -3.25
N VAL A 47 45.72 26.71 -4.40
CA VAL A 47 45.88 25.93 -5.63
C VAL A 47 46.73 24.65 -5.47
N ALA A 48 46.38 23.57 -6.20
CA ALA A 48 47.26 22.83 -7.14
C ALA A 48 46.91 21.33 -7.29
N GLU A 49 46.50 20.97 -8.51
CA GLU A 49 46.99 19.84 -9.33
C GLU A 49 46.72 18.36 -8.96
N SER A 50 46.47 17.58 -10.03
CA SER A 50 46.34 16.10 -10.11
C SER A 50 45.05 15.54 -9.52
N THR A 51 44.24 14.71 -10.19
CA THR A 51 44.47 13.70 -11.23
C THR A 51 43.17 13.49 -12.00
N ALA A 52 43.28 13.09 -13.28
CA ALA A 52 42.22 12.40 -13.98
C ALA A 52 41.67 11.23 -13.15
N ALA A 53 40.36 11.18 -12.96
CA ALA A 53 39.66 9.99 -12.53
C ALA A 53 38.32 9.99 -13.26
N GLU A 54 38.32 9.27 -14.38
CA GLU A 54 37.15 8.71 -15.05
C GLU A 54 36.37 7.92 -13.99
N SER A 55 35.43 8.60 -13.31
CA SER A 55 34.67 7.97 -12.24
C SER A 55 33.54 7.17 -12.85
N ALA A 56 33.88 5.91 -13.09
CA ALA A 56 33.04 4.77 -13.37
C ALA A 56 31.58 4.95 -12.94
N LYS A 57 30.69 4.73 -13.92
CA LYS A 57 29.33 4.26 -13.76
C LYS A 57 29.31 3.18 -12.66
N PRO A 58 28.58 3.35 -11.55
CA PRO A 58 28.36 2.24 -10.64
C PRO A 58 27.38 1.30 -11.33
N THR A 59 27.92 0.31 -12.04
CA THR A 59 27.21 -0.95 -12.28
C THR A 59 27.13 -1.64 -10.92
N GLN A 60 26.23 -1.18 -10.05
CA GLN A 60 25.86 -1.95 -8.89
C GLN A 60 25.19 -3.21 -9.43
N ALA A 61 25.86 -4.36 -9.25
CA ALA A 61 25.20 -5.64 -9.30
C ALA A 61 24.03 -5.55 -8.34
N VAL A 62 22.82 -5.49 -8.88
CA VAL A 62 21.61 -5.58 -8.09
C VAL A 62 21.67 -6.94 -7.42
N GLU A 63 21.91 -6.94 -6.11
CA GLU A 63 22.03 -8.17 -5.33
C GLU A 63 20.77 -9.02 -5.55
N PRO A 64 20.89 -10.34 -5.81
CA PRO A 64 19.76 -11.21 -6.15
C PRO A 64 18.60 -11.12 -5.14
N THR A 65 18.91 -10.81 -3.88
CA THR A 65 17.92 -10.55 -2.82
C THR A 65 16.99 -9.36 -3.10
N GLN A 66 17.45 -8.33 -3.82
CA GLN A 66 16.61 -7.21 -4.23
C GLN A 66 15.60 -7.64 -5.29
N LEU A 67 16.03 -8.41 -6.29
CA LEU A 67 15.13 -8.94 -7.32
C LEU A 67 14.06 -9.83 -6.70
N GLU A 68 14.44 -10.74 -5.80
CA GLU A 68 13.50 -11.61 -5.09
C GLU A 68 12.43 -10.81 -4.32
N LYS A 69 12.85 -9.77 -3.58
CA LYS A 69 11.93 -8.86 -2.90
C LYS A 69 11.00 -8.15 -3.87
N SER A 70 11.54 -7.68 -5.01
CA SER A 70 10.74 -7.03 -6.05
C SER A 70 9.68 -7.97 -6.62
N LEU A 71 10.00 -9.23 -6.87
CA LEU A 71 9.04 -10.22 -7.37
C LEU A 71 7.92 -10.49 -6.36
N VAL A 72 8.20 -10.47 -5.06
CA VAL A 72 7.15 -10.57 -4.02
C VAL A 72 6.19 -9.38 -4.08
N VAL A 73 6.72 -8.16 -4.25
CA VAL A 73 5.88 -6.96 -4.42
C VAL A 73 5.03 -7.07 -5.69
N LEU A 74 5.63 -7.48 -6.81
CA LEU A 74 4.92 -7.68 -8.07
C LEU A 74 3.78 -8.70 -7.92
N SER A 75 4.01 -9.80 -7.21
CA SER A 75 2.98 -10.80 -6.92
C SER A 75 1.78 -10.20 -6.18
N LYS A 76 2.03 -9.38 -5.15
CA LYS A 76 0.97 -8.68 -4.41
C LYS A 76 0.22 -7.67 -5.26
N LEU A 77 0.91 -6.95 -6.15
CA LEU A 77 0.26 -6.02 -7.07
C LEU A 77 -0.69 -6.77 -8.02
N LYS A 78 -0.27 -7.93 -8.55
CA LYS A 78 -1.11 -8.80 -9.38
C LYS A 78 -2.31 -9.36 -8.64
N GLU A 79 -2.14 -9.74 -7.36
CA GLU A 79 -3.25 -10.16 -6.51
C GLU A 79 -4.28 -9.03 -6.31
N LEU A 80 -3.81 -7.79 -6.05
CA LEU A 80 -4.68 -6.62 -5.95
C LEU A 80 -5.43 -6.33 -7.26
N GLU A 81 -4.77 -6.49 -8.40
CA GLU A 81 -5.38 -6.32 -9.72
C GLU A 81 -6.47 -7.36 -10.00
N PHE A 82 -6.21 -8.62 -9.63
CA PHE A 82 -7.20 -9.69 -9.74
C PHE A 82 -8.44 -9.41 -8.89
N HIS A 83 -8.25 -9.04 -7.62
CA HIS A 83 -9.38 -8.66 -6.75
C HIS A 83 -10.10 -7.41 -7.25
N SER A 84 -9.39 -6.46 -7.86
CA SER A 84 -10.00 -5.29 -8.47
C SER A 84 -10.99 -5.66 -9.58
N ARG A 85 -10.66 -6.63 -10.42
CA ARG A 85 -11.56 -7.10 -11.49
C ARG A 85 -12.84 -7.70 -10.90
N ALA A 86 -12.70 -8.58 -9.91
CA ALA A 86 -13.85 -9.15 -9.21
C ALA A 86 -14.71 -8.08 -8.51
N ASN A 87 -14.09 -7.04 -7.96
CA ASN A 87 -14.82 -5.92 -7.36
C ASN A 87 -15.63 -5.13 -8.39
N ILE A 88 -15.12 -4.94 -9.62
CA ILE A 88 -15.87 -4.27 -10.69
C ILE A 88 -17.14 -5.05 -11.03
N GLU A 89 -17.03 -6.37 -11.20
CA GLU A 89 -18.17 -7.24 -11.48
C GLU A 89 -19.21 -7.16 -10.35
N LYS A 90 -18.76 -7.26 -9.10
CA LYS A 90 -19.64 -7.17 -7.93
C LYS A 90 -20.30 -5.80 -7.78
N LEU A 91 -19.58 -4.73 -8.06
CA LEU A 91 -20.14 -3.37 -8.02
C LEU A 91 -21.16 -3.16 -9.15
N ALA A 92 -20.96 -3.76 -10.32
CA ALA A 92 -21.95 -3.71 -11.40
C ALA A 92 -23.25 -4.41 -10.99
N GLU A 93 -23.16 -5.60 -10.39
CA GLU A 93 -24.32 -6.33 -9.86
C GLU A 93 -25.07 -5.51 -8.81
N LEU A 94 -24.35 -4.98 -7.80
CA LEU A 94 -24.94 -4.15 -6.76
C LEU A 94 -25.57 -2.86 -7.31
N SER A 95 -24.98 -2.26 -8.34
CA SER A 95 -25.54 -1.05 -8.97
C SER A 95 -26.91 -1.31 -9.56
N LEU A 96 -27.08 -2.43 -10.28
CA LEU A 96 -28.37 -2.83 -10.86
C LEU A 96 -29.41 -3.07 -9.75
N THR A 97 -29.06 -3.82 -8.71
CA THR A 97 -29.97 -4.10 -7.60
C THR A 97 -30.39 -2.81 -6.87
N ILE A 98 -29.45 -1.91 -6.58
CA ILE A 98 -29.73 -0.65 -5.87
C ILE A 98 -30.66 0.26 -6.70
N GLU A 99 -30.42 0.38 -8.00
CA GLU A 99 -31.24 1.20 -8.89
C GLU A 99 -32.66 0.66 -9.00
N GLU A 100 -32.82 -0.67 -9.08
CA GLU A 100 -34.12 -1.33 -9.21
C GLU A 100 -34.94 -1.33 -7.90
N GLU A 101 -34.31 -1.64 -6.77
CA GLU A 101 -34.99 -1.81 -5.48
C GLU A 101 -35.30 -0.47 -4.80
N LEU A 102 -34.30 0.40 -4.66
CA LEU A 102 -34.45 1.61 -3.85
C LEU A 102 -35.09 2.76 -4.64
N LYS A 103 -34.86 2.82 -5.96
CA LYS A 103 -35.35 3.92 -6.84
C LYS A 103 -35.03 5.32 -6.29
N GLN A 104 -33.97 5.44 -5.50
CA GLN A 104 -33.50 6.67 -4.86
C GLN A 104 -32.23 7.13 -5.56
N LYS A 105 -32.33 8.27 -6.25
CA LYS A 105 -31.23 8.86 -7.02
C LYS A 105 -29.91 9.02 -6.23
N PRO A 106 -29.90 9.41 -4.94
CA PRO A 106 -28.64 9.56 -4.20
C PRO A 106 -27.82 8.28 -4.07
N PHE A 107 -28.47 7.11 -3.94
CA PHE A 107 -27.77 5.82 -3.83
C PHE A 107 -27.24 5.36 -5.19
N ALA A 108 -28.00 5.60 -6.27
CA ALA A 108 -27.54 5.34 -7.64
C ALA A 108 -26.30 6.18 -7.99
N GLU A 109 -26.30 7.47 -7.63
CA GLU A 109 -25.13 8.34 -7.82
C GLU A 109 -23.94 7.89 -6.97
N ALA A 110 -24.16 7.52 -5.71
CA ALA A 110 -23.10 7.07 -4.82
C ALA A 110 -22.46 5.76 -5.30
N ILE A 111 -23.26 4.76 -5.69
CA ILE A 111 -22.71 3.48 -6.19
C ILE A 111 -22.02 3.66 -7.54
N GLY A 112 -22.56 4.51 -8.42
CA GLY A 112 -21.90 4.87 -9.69
C GLY A 112 -20.53 5.52 -9.48
N ALA A 113 -20.39 6.39 -8.48
CA ALA A 113 -19.11 6.99 -8.13
C ALA A 113 -18.09 5.95 -7.60
N VAL A 114 -18.54 5.01 -6.78
CA VAL A 114 -17.69 3.91 -6.28
C VAL A 114 -17.27 2.99 -7.43
N TYR A 115 -18.18 2.63 -8.32
CA TYR A 115 -17.88 1.85 -9.53
C TYR A 115 -16.83 2.56 -10.41
N ALA A 116 -17.02 3.85 -10.68
CA ALA A 116 -16.08 4.63 -11.49
C ALA A 116 -14.69 4.70 -10.83
N ALA A 117 -14.63 4.88 -9.51
CA ALA A 117 -13.37 4.87 -8.76
C ALA A 117 -12.67 3.51 -8.84
N GLN A 118 -13.41 2.41 -8.75
CA GLN A 118 -12.86 1.05 -8.89
C GLN A 118 -12.31 0.81 -10.31
N ASN A 119 -13.01 1.26 -11.34
CA ASN A 119 -12.52 1.17 -12.73
C ASN A 119 -11.22 1.98 -12.92
N ALA A 120 -11.18 3.21 -12.38
CA ALA A 120 -9.96 4.02 -12.43
C ALA A 120 -8.80 3.40 -11.64
N PHE A 121 -9.08 2.77 -10.49
CA PHE A 121 -8.09 2.01 -9.74
C PHE A 121 -7.55 0.84 -10.58
N GLN A 122 -8.42 0.06 -11.23
CA GLN A 122 -8.03 -1.04 -12.10
C GLN A 122 -7.03 -0.58 -13.17
N SER A 123 -7.36 0.49 -13.91
CA SER A 123 -6.48 0.95 -15.00
C SER A 123 -5.10 1.37 -14.47
N LYS A 124 -5.07 2.03 -13.31
CA LYS A 124 -3.82 2.46 -12.66
C LYS A 124 -3.00 1.30 -12.14
N ILE A 125 -3.61 0.29 -11.51
CA ILE A 125 -2.87 -0.87 -10.99
C ILE A 125 -2.31 -1.72 -12.14
N SER A 126 -3.05 -1.89 -13.25
CA SER A 126 -2.52 -2.57 -14.43
C SER A 126 -1.31 -1.85 -15.02
N LYS A 127 -1.37 -0.51 -15.15
CA LYS A 127 -0.22 0.25 -15.63
C LYS A 127 0.99 0.16 -14.69
N LEU A 128 0.75 0.25 -13.39
CA LEU A 128 1.80 0.10 -12.39
C LEU A 128 2.46 -1.29 -12.47
N ILE A 129 1.69 -2.36 -12.67
CA ILE A 129 2.22 -3.71 -12.84
C ILE A 129 3.12 -3.78 -14.07
N GLU A 130 2.68 -3.27 -15.22
CA GLU A 130 3.47 -3.26 -16.45
C GLU A 130 4.82 -2.54 -16.26
N ASP A 131 4.78 -1.34 -15.67
CA ASP A 131 6.00 -0.56 -15.40
C ASP A 131 6.93 -1.28 -14.42
N TYR A 132 6.36 -1.94 -13.40
CA TYR A 132 7.10 -2.69 -12.40
C TYR A 132 7.69 -4.01 -12.95
N GLU A 133 7.04 -4.66 -13.91
CA GLU A 133 7.60 -5.80 -14.65
C GLU A 133 8.81 -5.38 -15.48
N GLY A 134 8.75 -4.22 -16.13
CA GLY A 134 9.89 -3.63 -16.81
C GLY A 134 11.07 -3.36 -15.86
N GLU A 135 10.77 -2.87 -14.65
CA GLU A 135 11.77 -2.69 -13.59
C GLU A 135 12.41 -4.01 -13.18
N CYS A 136 11.62 -5.05 -12.89
CA CYS A 136 12.12 -6.38 -12.54
C CYS A 136 13.00 -6.98 -13.66
N THR A 137 12.63 -6.79 -14.92
CA THR A 137 13.41 -7.24 -16.09
C THR A 137 14.76 -6.53 -16.19
N ARG A 138 14.80 -5.23 -15.86
CA ARG A 138 16.05 -4.48 -15.77
C ARG A 138 16.93 -4.97 -14.61
N LEU A 139 16.33 -5.23 -13.45
CA LEU A 139 17.03 -5.77 -12.27
C LEU A 139 17.59 -7.18 -12.51
N SER A 140 16.92 -8.01 -13.33
CA SER A 140 17.41 -9.35 -13.69
C SER A 140 18.51 -9.36 -14.76
N GLY A 141 18.85 -8.20 -15.33
CA GLY A 141 19.82 -8.11 -16.43
C GLY A 141 19.34 -8.71 -17.75
N SER A 142 18.02 -8.90 -17.91
CA SER A 142 17.40 -9.48 -19.10
C SER A 142 16.73 -8.45 -20.01
N ALA A 143 17.03 -7.16 -19.79
CA ALA A 143 16.47 -6.02 -20.52
C ALA A 143 17.13 -5.81 -21.89
#